data_AF-A0A355TAQ4-F1
#
_entry.id   AF-A0A355TAQ4-F1
#
_cell.length_a   1.000
_cell.length_b   1.000
_cell.length_c   1.000
_cell.angle_alpha   90.00
_cell.angle_beta   90.00
_cell.angle_gamma   90.00
#
_symmetry.space_group_name_H-M   'P 1'
#
loop_
_entity.id
_entity.type
_entity.pdbx_description
1 polymer ?
#
loop_
_entity_poly.entity_id
_entity_poly.type
_entity_poly.pdbx_seq_one_letter_code
_entity_poly.pdbx_strand_id
1 'polypeptide(L)'
;MKRYRKPCFFTKKSICFSKFLTSLKEPSLPSMNETIDQPKRHFLKTGLAIGTLSLLAPSALALPNPDAMKELAFHNLHTNERLRVTFWKKGHFDYAALAKINHILRDFRTGDVYPIATNLLDLLHKLQTRLQTDVPIELISGYRSPKTNALLAKASGGVAKKSLHTKGLASDIRMHGISLRKIKMEALLMRRGG
;
A
#
# COMPACT_ATOMS: atom_id res chain seq x y z
N MET A 1 -28.73 29.58 -29.36
CA MET A 1 -28.80 28.50 -28.34
C MET A 1 -27.53 27.64 -28.41
N LYS A 2 -26.56 27.85 -27.51
CA LYS A 2 -25.29 27.10 -27.48
C LYS A 2 -25.52 25.77 -26.75
N ARG A 3 -25.45 24.64 -27.47
CA ARG A 3 -25.41 23.29 -26.90
C ARG A 3 -24.11 23.14 -26.12
N TYR A 4 -24.17 23.26 -24.80
CA TYR A 4 -23.07 22.86 -23.91
C TYR A 4 -22.92 21.34 -23.99
N ARG A 5 -21.96 20.87 -24.81
CA ARG A 5 -21.51 19.47 -24.74
C ARG A 5 -20.83 19.28 -23.39
N LYS A 6 -21.47 18.52 -22.50
CA LYS A 6 -20.86 18.05 -21.25
C LYS A 6 -19.57 17.31 -21.60
N PRO A 7 -18.41 17.64 -20.99
CA PRO A 7 -17.23 16.83 -21.20
C PRO A 7 -17.39 15.51 -20.41
N CYS A 8 -17.62 14.42 -21.15
CA CYS A 8 -17.40 13.06 -20.67
C CYS A 8 -15.90 12.88 -20.35
N PHE A 9 -15.48 13.18 -19.13
CA PHE A 9 -14.17 12.77 -18.61
C PHE A 9 -14.30 11.45 -17.86
N PHE A 10 -14.52 10.36 -18.60
CA PHE A 10 -14.19 9.02 -18.15
C PHE A 10 -12.77 8.70 -18.67
N THR A 11 -11.75 9.28 -18.03
CA THR A 11 -10.36 8.96 -18.35
C THR A 11 -9.80 8.07 -17.26
N LYS A 12 -9.28 6.91 -17.67
CA LYS A 12 -8.39 6.00 -16.92
C LYS A 12 -7.31 6.79 -16.15
N LYS A 13 -7.61 7.25 -14.93
CA LYS A 13 -6.71 8.09 -14.11
C LYS A 13 -6.67 7.63 -12.66
N SER A 14 -6.75 6.33 -12.41
CA SER A 14 -6.50 5.85 -11.06
C SER A 14 -5.85 4.49 -11.03
N ILE A 15 -5.01 4.28 -10.02
CA ILE A 15 -4.45 3.00 -9.66
C ILE A 15 -5.26 2.55 -8.45
N CYS A 16 -6.08 1.53 -8.64
CA CYS A 16 -6.84 0.92 -7.56
C CYS A 16 -5.91 -0.09 -6.87
N PHE A 17 -5.47 0.22 -5.65
CA PHE A 17 -4.55 -0.64 -4.90
C PHE A 17 -5.29 -1.83 -4.28
N SER A 18 -5.65 -2.82 -5.11
CA SER A 18 -6.71 -3.78 -4.78
C SER A 18 -6.30 -5.21 -4.43
N LYS A 19 -5.05 -5.64 -4.61
CA LYS A 19 -4.78 -7.08 -4.56
C LYS A 19 -3.53 -7.40 -3.75
N PHE A 20 -3.70 -7.55 -2.42
CA PHE A 20 -2.98 -8.55 -1.61
C PHE A 20 -3.35 -8.58 -0.10
N LEU A 21 -4.49 -8.02 0.35
CA LEU A 21 -4.81 -7.96 1.79
C LEU A 21 -5.63 -9.16 2.33
N THR A 22 -5.79 -10.24 1.56
CA THR A 22 -6.57 -11.42 1.98
C THR A 22 -5.75 -12.71 2.08
N SER A 23 -4.42 -12.62 2.18
CA SER A 23 -3.58 -13.80 2.35
C SER A 23 -2.35 -13.49 3.21
N LEU A 24 -2.59 -13.30 4.50
CA LEU A 24 -1.61 -13.63 5.53
C LEU A 24 -2.29 -14.65 6.43
N LYS A 25 -2.34 -15.90 5.94
CA LYS A 25 -2.50 -17.06 6.80
C LYS A 25 -1.15 -17.22 7.48
N GLU A 26 -1.10 -17.09 8.80
CA GLU A 26 0.11 -17.33 9.56
C GLU A 26 0.61 -18.76 9.28
N PRO A 27 1.91 -18.95 9.00
CA PRO A 27 2.47 -20.29 8.94
C PRO A 27 2.50 -20.85 10.37
N SER A 28 1.68 -21.87 10.59
CA SER A 28 1.80 -22.75 11.75
C SER A 28 3.21 -23.33 11.81
N LEU A 29 3.88 -23.09 12.94
CA LEU A 29 5.19 -23.67 13.27
C LEU A 29 5.12 -25.21 13.18
N PRO A 30 6.00 -25.88 12.41
CA PRO A 30 6.12 -27.32 12.51
C PRO A 30 6.78 -27.68 13.85
N SER A 31 6.13 -28.60 14.55
CA SER A 31 6.60 -29.22 15.80
C SER A 31 7.88 -30.01 15.54
N MET A 32 8.86 -29.80 16.40
CA MET A 32 10.08 -30.59 16.44
C MET A 32 9.74 -31.99 16.93
N ASN A 33 9.96 -33.00 16.10
CA ASN A 33 10.25 -34.38 16.48
C ASN A 33 10.60 -35.18 15.21
N GLU A 34 11.85 -35.62 15.11
CA GLU A 34 12.23 -37.04 15.02
C GLU A 34 13.63 -37.21 14.41
N THR A 35 14.50 -37.72 15.29
CA THR A 35 15.43 -38.83 15.07
C THR A 35 16.42 -38.74 13.90
N ILE A 36 17.64 -38.36 14.26
CA ILE A 36 18.85 -38.50 13.45
C ILE A 36 19.08 -39.99 13.18
N ASP A 37 18.88 -40.42 11.93
CA ASP A 37 19.29 -41.73 11.44
C ASP A 37 20.80 -41.70 11.11
N GLN A 38 21.51 -42.73 11.57
CA GLN A 38 22.96 -42.87 11.45
C GLN A 38 23.35 -43.47 10.09
N PRO A 39 24.15 -42.80 9.24
CA PRO A 39 24.71 -43.47 8.08
C PRO A 39 25.90 -44.36 8.47
N LYS A 40 25.78 -45.66 8.16
CA LYS A 40 26.87 -46.63 8.26
C LYS A 40 28.04 -46.19 7.39
N ARG A 41 29.22 -46.14 8.00
CA ARG A 41 30.51 -45.76 7.42
C ARG A 41 30.88 -46.69 6.26
N HIS A 42 31.19 -46.12 5.11
CA HIS A 42 32.06 -46.76 4.12
C HIS A 42 33.29 -45.88 3.91
N PHE A 43 34.45 -46.49 4.14
CA PHE A 43 35.79 -45.93 4.00
C PHE A 43 36.11 -45.60 2.54
N LEU A 44 36.69 -44.42 2.26
CA LEU A 44 37.84 -44.26 1.36
C LEU A 44 38.54 -42.88 1.48
N LYS A 45 39.69 -42.88 2.16
CA LYS A 45 41.02 -42.38 1.74
C LYS A 45 41.20 -40.93 1.22
N THR A 46 41.98 -40.17 2.01
CA THR A 46 43.08 -39.23 1.65
C THR A 46 42.84 -38.15 0.58
N GLY A 47 42.92 -36.88 1.01
CA GLY A 47 43.14 -35.74 0.11
C GLY A 47 43.27 -34.40 0.85
N LEU A 48 44.51 -33.92 0.97
CA LEU A 48 45.02 -32.55 1.15
C LEU A 48 44.14 -31.47 1.82
N ALA A 49 44.64 -30.94 2.94
CA ALA A 49 44.16 -29.72 3.59
C ALA A 49 44.30 -28.50 2.67
N ILE A 50 43.18 -27.85 2.34
CA ILE A 50 43.14 -26.45 1.92
C ILE A 50 42.11 -25.76 2.82
N GLY A 51 42.61 -25.05 3.82
CA GLY A 51 41.78 -24.21 4.68
C GLY A 51 41.24 -23.04 3.87
N THR A 52 40.01 -23.13 3.38
CA THR A 52 39.27 -21.99 2.85
C THR A 52 38.70 -21.23 4.04
N LEU A 53 39.40 -20.18 4.46
CA LEU A 53 38.86 -19.19 5.38
C LEU A 53 37.66 -18.52 4.71
N SER A 54 36.47 -19.06 4.93
CA SER A 54 35.22 -18.42 4.53
C SER A 54 35.06 -17.15 5.34
N LEU A 55 35.39 -16.00 4.74
CA LEU A 55 34.97 -14.70 5.26
C LEU A 55 33.43 -14.68 5.22
N LEU A 56 32.82 -15.04 6.35
CA LEU A 56 31.41 -14.83 6.59
C LEU A 56 31.21 -13.33 6.70
N ALA A 57 30.93 -12.66 5.57
CA ALA A 57 30.56 -11.27 5.57
C ALA A 57 29.31 -11.12 6.47
N PRO A 58 29.36 -10.31 7.54
CA PRO A 58 28.18 -10.11 8.37
C PRO A 58 27.13 -9.42 7.50
N SER A 59 26.04 -10.14 7.22
CA SER A 59 24.81 -9.55 6.71
C SER A 59 24.40 -8.47 7.72
N ALA A 60 24.62 -7.21 7.37
CA ALA A 60 24.21 -6.08 8.20
C ALA A 60 22.68 -6.11 8.32
N LEU A 61 22.18 -6.69 9.40
CA LEU A 61 20.78 -6.60 9.77
C LEU A 61 20.52 -5.14 10.13
N ALA A 62 19.86 -4.41 9.25
CA ALA A 62 19.39 -3.07 9.52
C ALA A 62 18.41 -3.14 10.70
N LEU A 63 18.86 -2.72 11.88
CA LEU A 63 18.01 -2.61 13.05
C LEU A 63 16.90 -1.59 12.77
N PRO A 64 15.65 -1.84 13.22
CA PRO A 64 14.58 -0.85 13.09
C PRO A 64 15.02 0.46 13.74
N ASN A 65 15.03 1.55 12.97
CA ASN A 65 15.35 2.87 13.50
C ASN A 65 14.29 3.22 14.56
N PRO A 66 14.66 3.37 15.85
CA PRO A 66 13.70 3.67 16.92
C PRO A 66 13.00 5.02 16.71
N ASP A 67 13.60 5.91 15.92
CA ASP A 67 13.04 7.21 15.55
C ASP A 67 12.37 7.23 14.18
N ALA A 68 12.07 6.06 13.61
CA ALA A 68 11.31 5.98 12.38
C ALA A 68 9.95 6.69 12.54
N MET A 69 9.67 7.60 11.62
CA MET A 69 8.42 8.34 11.51
C MET A 69 7.88 8.14 10.09
N LYS A 70 6.57 7.92 9.98
CA LYS A 70 5.89 7.86 8.67
C LYS A 70 4.95 9.04 8.55
N GLU A 71 5.21 9.86 7.55
CA GLU A 71 4.44 11.05 7.24
C GLU A 71 3.77 10.91 5.87
N LEU A 72 2.55 11.44 5.75
CA LEU A 72 1.86 11.56 4.47
C LEU A 72 1.36 12.99 4.30
N ALA A 73 1.51 13.49 3.07
CA ALA A 73 0.91 14.73 2.63
C ALA A 73 -0.15 14.43 1.56
N PHE A 74 -1.34 15.00 1.73
CA PHE A 74 -2.49 14.83 0.87
C PHE A 74 -2.99 16.18 0.36
N HIS A 75 -3.51 16.18 -0.87
CA HIS A 75 -4.27 17.26 -1.45
C HIS A 75 -5.54 16.68 -2.10
N ASN A 76 -6.71 16.94 -1.52
CA ASN A 76 -7.97 16.44 -2.06
C ASN A 76 -8.43 17.33 -3.22
N LEU A 77 -8.53 16.75 -4.41
CA LEU A 77 -8.82 17.49 -5.64
C LEU A 77 -10.29 17.91 -5.78
N HIS A 78 -11.18 17.34 -4.97
CA HIS A 78 -12.59 17.69 -4.97
C HIS A 78 -12.94 18.76 -3.93
N THR A 79 -12.32 18.69 -2.75
CA THR A 79 -12.57 19.64 -1.64
C THR A 79 -11.52 20.75 -1.54
N ASN A 80 -10.40 20.64 -2.27
CA ASN A 80 -9.19 21.48 -2.14
C ASN A 80 -8.56 21.47 -0.73
N GLU A 81 -8.97 20.54 0.14
CA GLU A 81 -8.37 20.37 1.46
C GLU A 81 -6.94 19.83 1.32
N ARG A 82 -6.07 20.26 2.24
CA ARG A 82 -4.68 19.79 2.34
C ARG A 82 -4.41 19.29 3.74
N LEU A 83 -3.69 18.19 3.84
CA LEU A 83 -3.29 17.60 5.11
C LEU A 83 -1.84 17.14 5.01
N ARG A 84 -1.01 17.49 5.98
CA ARG A 84 0.30 16.89 6.21
C ARG A 84 0.31 16.37 7.63
N VAL A 85 0.57 15.09 7.81
CA VAL A 85 0.51 14.49 9.14
C VAL A 85 1.42 13.28 9.27
N THR A 86 2.09 13.18 10.42
CA THR A 86 2.78 11.97 10.85
C THR A 86 1.74 11.02 11.45
N PHE A 87 1.50 9.87 10.81
CA PHE A 87 0.47 8.92 11.26
C PHE A 87 1.03 7.75 12.05
N TRP A 88 2.34 7.56 12.02
CA TRP A 88 3.03 6.51 12.75
C TRP A 88 4.39 7.02 13.24
N LYS A 89 4.70 6.75 14.52
CA LYS A 89 5.94 7.17 15.18
C LYS A 89 6.31 6.17 16.27
N LYS A 90 7.59 5.81 16.38
CA LYS A 90 8.14 4.98 17.47
C LYS A 90 7.35 3.67 17.69
N GLY A 91 6.92 2.99 16.63
CA GLY A 91 6.16 1.74 16.75
C GLY A 91 4.65 1.89 16.78
N HIS A 92 4.11 3.08 17.06
CA HIS A 92 2.69 3.29 17.33
C HIS A 92 2.01 4.16 16.29
N PHE A 93 0.72 3.89 16.04
CA PHE A 93 -0.13 4.76 15.23
C PHE A 93 -0.67 5.92 16.07
N ASP A 94 -0.68 7.11 15.48
CA ASP A 94 -1.35 8.26 16.08
C ASP A 94 -2.83 8.27 15.64
N TYR A 95 -3.74 7.98 16.58
CA TYR A 95 -5.17 7.93 16.30
C TYR A 95 -5.78 9.28 15.90
N ALA A 96 -5.24 10.40 16.41
CA ALA A 96 -5.69 11.73 16.01
C ALA A 96 -5.27 12.03 14.57
N ALA A 97 -4.07 11.61 14.17
CA ALA A 97 -3.63 11.66 12.79
C ALA A 97 -4.49 10.77 11.88
N LEU A 98 -4.77 9.54 12.29
CA LEU A 98 -5.64 8.63 11.54
C LEU A 98 -7.05 9.21 11.36
N ALA A 99 -7.61 9.87 12.36
CA ALA A 99 -8.91 10.55 12.24
C ALA A 99 -8.89 11.66 11.18
N LYS A 100 -7.84 12.49 11.15
CA LYS A 100 -7.65 13.53 10.12
C LYS A 100 -7.52 12.92 8.72
N ILE A 101 -6.79 11.81 8.61
CA ILE A 101 -6.63 11.05 7.36
C ILE A 101 -7.99 10.50 6.90
N ASN A 102 -8.75 9.87 7.79
CA ASN A 102 -10.09 9.37 7.47
C ASN A 102 -11.00 10.50 6.95
N HIS A 103 -10.90 11.69 7.54
CA HIS A 103 -11.67 12.85 7.12
C HIS A 103 -11.26 13.35 5.72
N ILE A 104 -9.97 13.54 5.42
CA ILE A 104 -9.57 14.02 4.09
C ILE A 104 -9.82 12.97 2.99
N LEU A 105 -9.83 11.68 3.34
CA LEU A 105 -10.20 10.57 2.44
C LEU A 105 -11.70 10.24 2.42
N ARG A 106 -12.56 11.03 3.08
CA ARG A 106 -14.01 10.80 3.12
C ARG A 106 -14.63 10.83 1.72
N ASP A 107 -15.85 10.30 1.61
CA ASP A 107 -16.62 10.46 0.39
C ASP A 107 -17.03 11.94 0.24
N PHE A 108 -16.43 12.66 -0.70
CA PHE A 108 -16.70 14.08 -0.90
C PHE A 108 -18.15 14.37 -1.34
N ARG A 109 -18.88 13.38 -1.86
CA ARG A 109 -20.26 13.57 -2.35
C ARG A 109 -21.29 13.50 -1.23
N THR A 110 -21.04 12.68 -0.22
CA THR A 110 -21.97 12.47 0.91
C THR A 110 -21.45 13.05 2.22
N GLY A 111 -20.14 13.29 2.33
CA GLY A 111 -19.47 13.66 3.56
C GLY A 111 -19.16 12.47 4.47
N ASP A 112 -19.55 11.25 4.09
CA ASP A 112 -19.38 10.06 4.93
C ASP A 112 -17.91 9.75 5.16
N VAL A 113 -17.51 9.76 6.43
CA VAL A 113 -16.18 9.39 6.90
C VAL A 113 -16.18 7.90 7.23
N TYR A 114 -15.11 7.20 6.86
CA TYR A 114 -14.94 5.78 7.17
C TYR A 114 -13.48 5.48 7.53
N PRO A 115 -13.20 4.51 8.41
CA PRO A 115 -11.85 4.10 8.72
C PRO A 115 -11.08 3.63 7.49
N ILE A 116 -9.99 4.31 7.17
CA ILE A 116 -9.06 3.89 6.12
C ILE A 116 -8.09 2.87 6.71
N ALA A 117 -7.87 1.78 5.98
CA ALA A 117 -6.96 0.73 6.43
C ALA A 117 -5.53 1.26 6.57
N THR A 118 -4.90 1.02 7.72
CA THR A 118 -3.51 1.41 7.99
C THR A 118 -2.53 0.79 6.99
N ASN A 119 -2.83 -0.40 6.47
CA ASN A 119 -2.07 -1.05 5.41
C ASN A 119 -2.08 -0.26 4.09
N LEU A 120 -3.17 0.46 3.79
CA LEU A 120 -3.21 1.37 2.65
C LEU A 120 -2.26 2.57 2.88
N LEU A 121 -2.23 3.12 4.10
CA LEU A 121 -1.34 4.23 4.44
C LEU A 121 0.13 3.83 4.39
N ASP A 122 0.49 2.65 4.90
CA ASP A 122 1.83 2.09 4.78
C ASP A 122 2.25 1.89 3.32
N LEU A 123 1.33 1.44 2.47
CA LEU A 123 1.55 1.29 1.04
C LEU A 123 1.81 2.65 0.35
N LEU A 124 0.99 3.66 0.62
CA LEU A 124 1.18 5.01 0.09
C LEU A 124 2.51 5.62 0.51
N HIS A 125 2.90 5.45 1.78
CA HIS A 125 4.19 5.92 2.28
C HIS A 125 5.36 5.24 1.57
N LYS A 126 5.33 3.90 1.49
CA LYS A 126 6.36 3.13 0.78
C LYS A 126 6.46 3.51 -0.70
N LEU A 127 5.33 3.80 -1.33
CA LEU A 127 5.28 4.26 -2.72
C LEU A 127 6.01 5.59 -2.89
N GLN A 128 5.80 6.57 -1.99
CA GLN A 128 6.56 7.83 -1.98
C GLN A 128 8.06 7.61 -1.77
N THR A 129 8.43 6.75 -0.81
CA THR A 129 9.84 6.41 -0.56
C THR A 129 10.51 5.80 -1.79
N ARG A 130 9.84 4.87 -2.48
CA ARG A 130 10.38 4.23 -3.70
C ARG A 130 10.47 5.18 -4.89
N LEU A 131 9.50 6.10 -5.01
CA LEU A 131 9.52 7.14 -6.02
C LEU A 131 10.49 8.28 -5.70
N GLN A 132 11.10 8.26 -4.50
CA GLN A 132 12.03 9.28 -3.99
C GLN A 132 11.44 10.69 -4.13
N THR A 133 10.22 10.86 -3.62
CA THR A 133 9.45 12.09 -3.78
C THR A 133 8.74 12.48 -2.50
N ASP A 134 8.77 13.78 -2.20
CA ASP A 134 8.01 14.40 -1.10
C ASP A 134 6.78 15.17 -1.60
N VAL A 135 6.45 15.02 -2.88
CA VAL A 135 5.29 15.67 -3.50
C VAL A 135 4.01 15.15 -2.82
N PRO A 136 3.07 16.05 -2.45
CA PRO A 136 1.79 15.63 -1.88
C PRO A 136 1.03 14.67 -2.80
N ILE A 137 0.40 13.67 -2.18
CA ILE A 137 -0.51 12.76 -2.87
C ILE A 137 -1.79 13.51 -3.20
N GLU A 138 -2.02 13.71 -4.49
CA GLU A 138 -3.24 14.33 -4.96
C GLU A 138 -4.35 13.26 -5.00
N LEU A 139 -5.29 13.37 -4.07
CA LEU A 139 -6.37 12.43 -3.88
C LEU A 139 -7.50 12.73 -4.87
N ILE A 140 -7.77 11.76 -5.73
CA ILE A 140 -8.91 11.78 -6.65
C ILE A 140 -10.12 11.18 -5.96
N SER A 141 -9.97 10.04 -5.29
CA SER A 141 -11.05 9.44 -4.51
C SER A 141 -10.51 8.57 -3.37
N GLY A 142 -11.15 8.61 -2.21
CA GLY A 142 -10.81 7.79 -1.05
C GLY A 142 -11.90 6.76 -0.78
N TYR A 143 -12.46 6.81 0.42
CA TYR A 143 -13.66 6.04 0.77
C TYR A 143 -14.83 6.42 -0.13
N ARG A 144 -15.70 5.44 -0.40
CA ARG A 144 -16.94 5.62 -1.14
C ARG A 144 -18.11 5.10 -0.33
N SER A 145 -19.08 5.96 -0.08
CA SER A 145 -20.32 5.57 0.58
C SER A 145 -21.10 4.56 -0.28
N PRO A 146 -21.95 3.71 0.32
CA PRO A 146 -22.86 2.85 -0.43
C PRO A 146 -23.73 3.64 -1.42
N LYS A 147 -24.17 4.84 -1.04
CA LYS A 147 -24.96 5.76 -1.87
C LYS A 147 -24.20 6.19 -3.12
N THR A 148 -22.97 6.71 -2.96
CA THR A 148 -22.13 7.08 -4.11
C THR A 148 -21.79 5.88 -4.98
N ASN A 149 -21.50 4.72 -4.37
CA ASN A 149 -21.18 3.51 -5.13
C ASN A 149 -22.35 3.04 -5.99
N ALA A 150 -23.59 3.07 -5.46
CA ALA A 150 -24.79 2.75 -6.21
C ALA A 150 -25.07 3.75 -7.34
N LEU A 151 -24.88 5.06 -7.08
CA LEU A 151 -25.03 6.10 -8.09
C LEU A 151 -24.04 5.90 -9.25
N LEU A 152 -22.77 5.64 -8.95
CA LEU A 152 -21.76 5.37 -9.97
C LEU A 152 -22.01 4.05 -10.71
N ALA A 153 -22.47 3.00 -10.01
CA ALA A 153 -22.84 1.73 -10.61
C ALA A 153 -23.92 1.87 -11.69
N LYS A 154 -24.94 2.70 -11.41
CA LYS A 154 -26.00 3.04 -12.36
C LYS A 154 -25.47 3.85 -13.55
N ALA A 155 -24.54 4.78 -13.30
CA ALA A 155 -24.04 5.69 -14.33
C ALA A 155 -23.03 5.05 -15.31
N SER A 156 -22.22 4.07 -14.86
CA SER A 156 -21.13 3.50 -15.67
C SER A 156 -21.40 2.09 -16.18
N GLY A 157 -22.63 1.57 -16.06
CA GLY A 157 -23.03 0.27 -16.60
C GLY A 157 -22.37 -0.95 -15.93
N GLY A 158 -21.70 -0.80 -14.77
CA GLY A 158 -21.00 -1.93 -14.14
C GLY A 158 -19.89 -1.56 -13.16
N VAL A 159 -20.15 -0.74 -12.14
CA VAL A 159 -19.23 -0.70 -10.98
C VAL A 159 -19.33 -2.04 -10.25
N ALA A 160 -18.20 -2.63 -9.88
CA ALA A 160 -18.17 -3.89 -9.14
C ALA A 160 -19.00 -3.77 -7.84
N LYS A 161 -19.94 -4.71 -7.64
CA LYS A 161 -20.76 -4.80 -6.40
C LYS A 161 -19.90 -4.87 -5.12
N LYS A 162 -18.62 -5.25 -5.23
CA LYS A 162 -17.63 -5.34 -4.14
C LYS A 162 -16.45 -4.38 -4.36
N SER A 163 -16.71 -3.09 -4.48
CA SER A 163 -15.64 -2.07 -4.58
C SER A 163 -14.81 -2.01 -3.29
N LEU A 164 -13.48 -1.93 -3.39
CA LEU A 164 -12.64 -1.77 -2.21
C LEU A 164 -12.68 -0.37 -1.60
N HIS A 165 -13.13 0.63 -2.37
CA HIS A 165 -13.36 1.98 -1.84
C HIS A 165 -14.45 1.98 -0.76
N THR A 166 -15.46 1.11 -0.86
CA THR A 166 -16.52 1.01 0.16
C THR A 166 -16.04 0.32 1.43
N LYS A 167 -14.82 -0.22 1.44
CA LYS A 167 -14.19 -0.88 2.58
C LYS A 167 -13.03 -0.08 3.17
N GLY A 168 -12.73 1.12 2.65
CA GLY A 168 -11.56 1.90 3.06
C GLY A 168 -10.22 1.23 2.71
N LEU A 169 -10.21 0.32 1.72
CA LEU A 169 -9.04 -0.47 1.32
C LEU A 169 -8.38 0.03 0.05
N ALA A 170 -8.95 1.03 -0.62
CA ALA A 170 -8.43 1.58 -1.87
C ALA A 170 -8.59 3.10 -1.91
N SER A 171 -7.67 3.74 -2.63
CA SER A 171 -7.69 5.17 -2.95
C SER A 171 -7.21 5.38 -4.37
N ASP A 172 -7.89 6.24 -5.09
CA ASP A 172 -7.47 6.74 -6.39
C ASP A 172 -6.60 7.97 -6.20
N ILE A 173 -5.36 7.91 -6.67
CA ILE A 173 -4.35 8.96 -6.45
C ILE A 173 -3.66 9.38 -7.74
N ARG A 174 -3.07 10.56 -7.72
CA ARG A 174 -2.04 11.03 -8.64
C ARG A 174 -0.95 11.76 -7.85
N MET A 175 0.22 11.95 -8.46
CA MET A 175 1.31 12.73 -7.88
C MET A 175 1.82 13.69 -8.94
N HIS A 176 1.95 14.98 -8.59
CA HIS A 176 2.39 15.99 -9.53
C HIS A 176 3.81 15.69 -10.05
N GLY A 177 4.04 15.85 -11.34
CA GLY A 177 5.33 15.55 -11.97
C GLY A 177 5.67 14.06 -12.15
N ILE A 178 4.79 13.13 -11.70
CA ILE A 178 5.02 11.68 -11.84
C ILE A 178 3.94 11.08 -12.74
N SER A 179 4.38 10.40 -13.81
CA SER A 179 3.44 9.75 -14.73
C SER A 179 2.69 8.60 -14.03
N LEU A 180 1.40 8.45 -14.34
CA LEU A 180 0.58 7.35 -13.83
C LEU A 180 1.18 5.97 -14.15
N ARG A 181 1.87 5.84 -15.29
CA ARG A 181 2.57 4.60 -15.66
C ARG A 181 3.68 4.27 -14.66
N LYS A 182 4.49 5.25 -14.24
CA LYS A 182 5.57 5.05 -13.26
C LYS A 182 5.00 4.65 -11.89
N ILE A 183 3.96 5.35 -11.43
CA ILE A 183 3.27 5.00 -10.16
C ILE A 183 2.74 3.56 -10.22
N LYS A 184 2.10 3.18 -11.32
CA LYS A 184 1.56 1.83 -11.51
C LYS A 184 2.67 0.78 -11.52
N MET A 185 3.78 1.04 -12.21
CA MET A 185 4.90 0.12 -12.25
C MET A 185 5.50 -0.10 -10.86
N GLU A 186 5.71 0.95 -10.07
CA GLU A 186 6.20 0.80 -8.70
C GLU A 186 5.22 0.02 -7.82
N ALA A 187 3.92 0.29 -7.93
CA ALA A 187 2.89 -0.47 -7.22
C ALA A 187 2.94 -1.97 -7.56
N LEU A 188 3.12 -2.32 -8.83
CA LEU A 188 3.25 -3.69 -9.30
C LEU A 188 4.54 -4.34 -8.80
N LEU A 189 5.67 -3.63 -8.83
CA LEU A 189 6.96 -4.12 -8.31
C LEU A 189 6.89 -4.41 -6.80
N MET A 190 6.12 -3.61 -6.06
CA MET A 190 5.86 -3.86 -4.64
C MET A 190 4.95 -5.07 -4.39
N ARG A 191 4.41 -5.69 -5.45
CA ARG A 191 3.34 -6.72 -5.39
C ARG A 191 2.14 -6.23 -4.56
N ARG A 192 1.89 -4.92 -4.58
CA ARG A 192 0.85 -4.23 -3.82
C ARG A 192 0.17 -3.22 -4.76
N GLY A 193 -0.89 -3.64 -5.43
CA GLY A 193 -1.55 -2.81 -6.44
C GLY A 193 -2.40 -3.61 -7.42
N GLY A 194 -3.19 -2.92 -8.26
CA GLY A 194 -3.99 -3.49 -9.35
C GLY A 194 -3.89 -2.66 -10.63
#